data_AF-A0A940UT76-F1
#
_entry.id   AF-A0A940UT76-F1
#
_cell.length_a   1.000
_cell.length_b   1.000
_cell.length_c   1.000
_cell.angle_alpha   90.00
_cell.angle_beta   90.00
_cell.angle_gamma   90.00
#
_symmetry.space_group_name_H-M   'P 1'
#
loop_
_entity.id
_entity.type
_entity.pdbx_description
1 polymer ?
#
loop_
_entity_poly.entity_id
_entity_poly.type
_entity_poly.pdbx_seq_one_letter_code
_entity_poly.pdbx_strand_id
1 'polypeptide(L)'
;MRGTSEVHPEGGSMNAYEDYNLCVRVAINRMSPILKPYYTIKWLSRKDVALRICRKLLGRIGLVPSFPSTTTAGKRFSPSDGALGLNPGEYVQINTQEEIRKTLDTYGRYDRLFFMAEMWQFCGRKFRVYKRVNRVLSEQTGVFRKARNVVLLEGVLCDGSGHGNCDASCFLFWKEAWLRRIEP
;
A
#
# COMPACT_ATOMS: atom_id res chain seq x y z
N MET A 1 23.76 31.35 -32.29
CA MET A 1 22.35 31.59 -31.94
C MET A 1 21.76 30.30 -31.39
N ARG A 2 21.38 30.33 -30.10
CA ARG A 2 20.51 29.40 -29.32
C ARG A 2 20.76 27.90 -29.52
N GLY A 3 21.46 27.17 -28.64
CA GLY A 3 21.37 27.18 -27.17
C GLY A 3 20.55 25.97 -26.73
N THR A 4 21.18 24.79 -26.69
CA THR A 4 20.60 23.56 -26.16
C THR A 4 20.65 23.62 -24.63
N SER A 5 19.53 23.93 -23.99
CA SER A 5 19.41 23.86 -22.53
C SER A 5 19.24 22.41 -22.09
N GLU A 6 20.30 21.87 -21.50
CA GLU A 6 20.25 20.74 -20.59
C GLU A 6 19.30 21.08 -19.43
N VAL A 7 18.30 20.22 -19.21
CA VAL A 7 17.46 20.29 -18.01
C VAL A 7 17.95 19.22 -17.06
N HIS A 8 18.77 19.64 -16.11
CA HIS A 8 19.04 18.90 -14.87
C HIS A 8 17.76 18.82 -14.03
N PRO A 9 17.34 17.62 -13.55
CA PRO A 9 16.43 17.54 -12.42
C PRO A 9 17.24 17.61 -11.12
N GLU A 10 17.34 18.82 -10.58
CA GLU A 10 17.74 19.08 -9.20
C GLU A 10 16.62 18.68 -8.22
N GLY A 11 17.00 18.00 -7.14
CA GLY A 11 16.44 18.30 -5.83
C GLY A 11 15.12 17.64 -5.44
N GLY A 12 15.17 16.35 -5.14
CA GLY A 12 14.17 15.68 -4.32
C GLY A 12 14.68 14.30 -3.96
N SER A 13 15.48 14.20 -2.90
CA SER A 13 15.98 12.93 -2.38
C SER A 13 14.81 12.06 -1.95
N MET A 14 14.33 11.29 -2.92
CA MET A 14 13.27 10.32 -2.82
C MET A 14 13.76 9.23 -1.87
N ASN A 15 13.34 9.31 -0.61
CA ASN A 15 13.55 8.24 0.34
C ASN A 15 12.86 6.99 -0.19
N ALA A 16 13.63 6.14 -0.89
CA ALA A 16 13.30 4.77 -1.30
C ALA A 16 13.03 3.83 -0.10
N TYR A 17 12.61 4.38 1.04
CA TYR A 17 12.56 3.78 2.36
C TYR A 17 11.14 3.58 2.90
N GLU A 18 10.11 4.16 2.28
CA GLU A 18 8.70 3.95 2.70
C GLU A 18 7.94 2.91 1.86
N ASP A 19 8.47 2.52 0.70
CA ASP A 19 7.75 1.74 -0.34
C ASP A 19 7.75 0.21 -0.20
N TYR A 20 8.34 -0.36 0.85
CA TYR A 20 8.48 -1.83 0.99
C TYR A 20 7.53 -2.51 1.99
N ASN A 21 6.49 -1.81 2.45
CA ASN A 21 5.61 -2.34 3.47
C ASN A 21 4.45 -3.15 2.88
N LEU A 22 4.72 -4.37 2.35
CA LEU A 22 4.01 -5.61 2.75
C LEU A 22 4.38 -6.87 1.95
N CYS A 23 4.82 -6.77 0.69
CA CYS A 23 5.00 -7.98 -0.16
C CYS A 23 6.03 -8.98 0.42
N VAL A 24 6.99 -8.48 1.22
CA VAL A 24 8.05 -9.29 1.84
C VAL A 24 7.54 -10.21 2.95
N ARG A 25 6.45 -9.85 3.65
CA ARG A 25 5.97 -10.63 4.80
C ARG A 25 5.22 -11.90 4.37
N VAL A 26 4.62 -11.89 3.18
CA VAL A 26 3.94 -13.06 2.59
C VAL A 26 4.95 -14.02 1.94
N ALA A 27 6.07 -13.50 1.41
CA ALA A 27 7.11 -14.32 0.77
C ALA A 27 7.85 -15.26 1.74
N ILE A 28 8.06 -14.86 3.00
CA ILE A 28 8.83 -15.66 3.98
C ILE A 28 8.09 -16.95 4.38
N ASN A 29 6.75 -16.94 4.43
CA ASN A 29 5.95 -18.10 4.83
C ASN A 29 5.82 -19.19 3.74
N ARG A 30 6.17 -18.88 2.48
CA ARG A 30 6.16 -19.82 1.35
C ARG A 30 7.55 -20.29 0.91
N MET A 31 8.63 -19.83 1.54
CA MET A 31 10.00 -20.23 1.19
C MET A 31 10.36 -21.61 1.75
N SER A 32 11.15 -22.35 0.97
CA SER A 32 11.81 -23.59 1.40
C SER A 32 12.55 -23.36 2.73
N PRO A 33 12.50 -24.31 3.69
CA PRO A 33 13.17 -24.19 4.99
C PRO A 33 14.66 -23.83 4.89
N ILE A 34 15.30 -24.19 3.78
CA ILE A 34 16.73 -24.01 3.51
C ILE A 34 17.06 -22.55 3.18
N LEU A 35 16.13 -21.80 2.59
CA LEU A 35 16.32 -20.39 2.23
C LEU A 35 15.94 -19.44 3.37
N LYS A 36 15.15 -19.89 4.35
CA LYS A 36 14.72 -19.09 5.50
C LYS A 36 15.89 -18.44 6.27
N PRO A 37 17.01 -19.13 6.60
CA PRO A 37 18.11 -18.52 7.35
C PRO A 37 18.70 -17.31 6.63
N TYR A 38 18.95 -17.41 5.32
CA TYR A 38 19.54 -16.34 4.52
C TYR A 38 18.65 -15.10 4.45
N TYR A 39 17.34 -15.29 4.19
CA TYR A 39 16.41 -14.15 4.12
C TYR A 39 16.04 -13.59 5.50
N THR A 40 16.06 -14.41 6.56
CA THR A 40 15.94 -13.95 7.95
C THR A 40 17.15 -13.11 8.35
N ILE A 41 18.37 -13.53 7.99
CA ILE A 41 19.60 -12.77 8.27
C ILE A 41 19.65 -11.47 7.44
N LYS A 42 19.27 -11.52 6.16
CA LYS A 42 19.16 -10.34 5.28
C LYS A 42 18.03 -9.36 5.68
N TRP A 43 17.01 -9.85 6.40
CA TRP A 43 15.97 -9.02 7.01
C TRP A 43 16.46 -8.43 8.35
N LEU A 44 17.13 -9.21 9.19
CA LEU A 44 17.73 -8.79 10.45
C LEU A 44 18.85 -7.76 10.26
N SER A 45 19.59 -7.81 9.16
CA SER A 45 20.65 -6.86 8.82
C SER A 45 20.14 -5.54 8.24
N ARG A 46 18.83 -5.36 8.08
CA ARG A 46 18.23 -4.03 7.83
C ARG A 46 18.26 -3.23 9.11
N LYS A 47 18.80 -2.00 9.03
CA LYS A 47 19.14 -1.15 10.18
C LYS A 47 17.98 -0.97 11.18
N ASP A 48 16.73 -1.03 10.72
CA ASP A 48 15.52 -0.86 11.50
C ASP A 48 15.08 -2.13 12.27
N VAL A 49 15.38 -3.33 11.79
CA VAL A 49 14.93 -4.59 12.39
C VAL A 49 15.75 -4.93 13.63
N ALA A 50 17.09 -4.87 13.52
CA ALA A 50 17.97 -5.06 14.67
C ALA A 50 17.70 -4.01 15.76
N LEU A 51 17.48 -2.75 15.38
CA LEU A 51 17.07 -1.68 16.30
C LEU A 51 15.73 -1.98 16.97
N ARG A 52 14.73 -2.49 16.24
CA ARG A 52 13.43 -2.89 16.81
C ARG A 52 13.54 -4.06 17.79
N ILE A 53 14.37 -5.06 17.47
CA ILE A 53 14.59 -6.23 18.34
C ILE A 53 15.39 -5.83 19.59
N CYS A 54 16.53 -5.14 19.44
CA CYS A 54 17.31 -4.61 20.55
C CYS A 54 16.48 -3.72 21.45
N ARG A 55 15.71 -2.78 20.90
CA ARG A 55 14.85 -1.89 21.69
C ARG A 55 13.73 -2.64 22.41
N LYS A 56 13.16 -3.71 21.83
CA LYS A 56 12.16 -4.56 22.47
C LYS A 56 12.74 -5.40 23.62
N LEU A 57 13.96 -5.89 23.46
CA LEU A 57 14.70 -6.61 24.52
C LEU A 57 15.12 -5.66 25.64
N LEU A 58 15.69 -4.49 25.30
CA LEU A 58 16.06 -3.46 26.27
C LEU A 58 14.84 -2.91 27.04
N GLY A 59 13.68 -2.83 26.39
CA GLY A 59 12.42 -2.47 27.04
C GLY A 59 11.86 -3.55 27.98
N ARG A 60 12.17 -4.84 27.76
CA ARG A 60 11.84 -5.94 28.71
C ARG A 60 12.74 -5.94 29.95
N ILE A 61 13.96 -5.42 29.81
CA ILE A 61 14.96 -5.33 30.88
C ILE A 61 14.83 -3.97 31.63
N GLY A 62 13.92 -3.09 31.20
CA GLY A 62 13.64 -1.81 31.86
C GLY A 62 14.67 -0.70 31.60
N LEU A 63 15.64 -0.93 30.72
CA LEU A 63 16.74 0.02 30.40
C LEU A 63 16.32 1.15 29.45
N VAL A 64 15.16 1.01 28.81
CA VAL A 64 14.49 2.05 28.04
C VAL A 64 12.99 1.97 28.33
N PRO A 65 12.26 3.10 28.33
CA PRO A 65 10.81 3.07 28.48
C PRO A 65 10.23 2.09 27.47
N SER A 66 9.47 1.13 27.99
CA SER A 66 8.72 0.18 27.18
C SER A 66 7.94 0.98 26.14
N PHE A 67 8.03 0.57 24.87
CA PHE A 67 7.21 1.19 23.82
C PHE A 67 5.78 1.22 24.37
N PRO A 68 5.09 2.37 24.38
CA PRO A 68 3.70 2.37 24.74
C PRO A 68 3.08 1.29 23.87
N SER A 69 2.48 0.29 24.51
CA SER A 69 1.58 -0.63 23.82
C SER A 69 0.33 0.16 23.46
N THR A 70 0.49 1.26 22.75
CA THR A 70 -0.48 1.68 21.76
C THR A 70 -0.44 0.56 20.72
N THR A 71 -1.13 -0.53 21.04
CA THR A 71 -2.24 -0.92 20.18
C THR A 71 -3.01 0.37 19.94
N THR A 72 -2.56 1.20 19.00
CA THR A 72 -3.45 2.14 18.35
C THR A 72 -4.47 1.19 17.77
N ALA A 73 -5.59 1.02 18.47
CA ALA A 73 -6.74 0.31 17.96
C ALA A 73 -6.92 0.88 16.57
N GLY A 74 -6.57 0.09 15.54
CA GLY A 74 -6.47 0.60 14.18
C GLY A 74 -7.76 1.36 13.90
N LYS A 75 -7.64 2.61 13.44
CA LYS A 75 -8.77 3.54 13.27
C LYS A 75 -9.98 2.75 12.79
N ARG A 76 -11.01 2.65 13.62
CA ARG A 76 -12.13 1.74 13.37
C ARG A 76 -13.02 2.41 12.32
N PHE A 77 -12.91 1.99 11.07
CA PHE A 77 -13.70 2.56 9.98
C PHE A 77 -15.14 2.03 10.02
N SER A 78 -16.10 2.97 10.02
CA SER A 78 -17.51 2.67 9.85
C SER A 78 -17.81 2.28 8.39
N PRO A 79 -18.90 1.55 8.10
CA PRO A 79 -19.29 1.23 6.72
C PRO A 79 -19.53 2.45 5.83
N SER A 80 -19.90 3.59 6.42
CA SER A 80 -20.19 4.85 5.75
C SER A 80 -18.95 5.74 5.55
N ASP A 81 -17.85 5.48 6.24
CA ASP A 81 -16.66 6.32 6.14
C ASP A 81 -16.10 6.29 4.71
N GLY A 82 -16.09 7.45 4.06
CA GLY A 82 -15.58 7.61 2.70
C GLY A 82 -16.36 6.85 1.63
N ALA A 83 -17.64 6.54 1.87
CA ALA A 83 -18.52 5.96 0.86
C ALA A 83 -19.05 7.05 -0.08
N LEU A 84 -18.79 6.92 -1.38
CA LEU A 84 -19.29 7.77 -2.46
C LEU A 84 -20.46 7.13 -3.21
N GLY A 85 -20.65 5.81 -3.05
CA GLY A 85 -21.69 5.06 -3.76
C GLY A 85 -21.47 5.02 -5.27
N LEU A 86 -20.20 4.94 -5.70
CA LEU A 86 -19.84 4.98 -7.12
C LEU A 86 -20.43 3.79 -7.89
N ASN A 87 -20.93 4.09 -9.09
CA ASN A 87 -21.38 3.13 -10.08
C ASN A 87 -20.43 3.07 -11.29
N PRO A 88 -20.42 1.94 -12.01
CA PRO A 88 -19.73 1.83 -13.30
C PRO A 88 -20.10 2.96 -14.26
N GLY A 89 -19.11 3.51 -14.97
CA GLY A 89 -19.29 4.61 -15.92
C GLY A 89 -19.10 6.01 -15.33
N GLU A 90 -19.13 6.17 -14.00
CA GLU A 90 -18.86 7.47 -13.37
C GLU A 90 -17.37 7.87 -13.48
N TYR A 91 -17.10 9.16 -13.58
CA TYR A 91 -15.73 9.70 -13.57
C TYR A 91 -15.27 10.04 -12.15
N VAL A 92 -14.02 9.69 -11.87
CA VAL A 92 -13.36 9.97 -10.61
C VAL A 92 -11.94 10.47 -10.80
N GLN A 93 -11.47 11.28 -9.87
CA GLN A 93 -10.06 11.58 -9.69
C GLN A 93 -9.53 10.80 -8.48
N ILE A 94 -8.36 10.19 -8.63
CA ILE A 94 -7.65 9.61 -7.50
C ILE A 94 -7.04 10.76 -6.69
N ASN A 95 -7.20 10.70 -5.37
CA ASN A 95 -6.65 11.70 -4.45
C ASN A 95 -5.13 11.88 -4.63
N THR A 96 -4.61 13.00 -4.15
CA THR A 96 -3.16 13.24 -4.19
C THR A 96 -2.43 12.29 -3.26
N GLN A 97 -1.11 12.16 -3.43
CA GLN A 97 -0.34 11.27 -2.58
C GLN A 97 -0.42 11.70 -1.11
N GLU A 98 -0.40 13.01 -0.82
CA GLU A 98 -0.47 13.58 0.52
C GLU A 98 -1.81 13.27 1.20
N GLU A 99 -2.91 13.39 0.44
CA GLU A 99 -4.24 13.05 0.93
C GLU A 99 -4.35 11.57 1.24
N ILE A 100 -3.88 10.70 0.34
CA ILE A 100 -3.92 9.25 0.54
C ILE A 100 -3.07 8.86 1.75
N ARG A 101 -1.83 9.38 1.87
CA ARG A 101 -0.94 9.12 3.01
C ARG A 101 -1.62 9.41 4.36
N LYS A 102 -2.40 10.51 4.46
CA LYS A 102 -3.17 10.84 5.67
C LYS A 102 -4.26 9.84 6.01
N THR A 103 -4.73 9.04 5.04
CA THR A 103 -5.76 8.01 5.26
C THR A 103 -5.18 6.68 5.75
N LEU A 104 -3.90 6.40 5.49
CA LEU A 104 -3.32 5.09 5.74
C LEU A 104 -2.97 4.88 7.22
N ASP A 105 -3.15 3.65 7.69
CA ASP A 105 -2.67 3.21 8.99
C ASP A 105 -1.14 3.01 8.98
N THR A 106 -0.57 2.66 10.15
CA THR A 106 0.86 2.38 10.31
C THR A 106 1.40 1.22 9.46
N TYR A 107 0.51 0.50 8.78
CA TYR A 107 0.83 -0.61 7.87
C TYR A 107 0.53 -0.28 6.40
N GLY A 108 0.21 0.98 6.07
CA GLY A 108 -0.10 1.38 4.70
C GLY A 108 -1.49 0.92 4.23
N ARG A 109 -2.46 0.78 5.15
CA ARG A 109 -3.81 0.30 4.82
C ARG A 109 -4.90 1.30 5.12
N TYR A 110 -6.00 1.19 4.38
CA TYR A 110 -7.29 1.78 4.73
C TYR A 110 -8.37 0.69 4.77
N ASP A 111 -9.11 0.59 5.88
CA ASP A 111 -10.15 -0.43 6.09
C ASP A 111 -9.71 -1.84 5.62
N ARG A 112 -8.54 -2.27 6.09
CA ARG A 112 -7.92 -3.59 5.81
C ARG A 112 -7.49 -3.82 4.35
N LEU A 113 -7.61 -2.84 3.47
CA LEU A 113 -7.06 -2.88 2.11
C LEU A 113 -5.71 -2.16 2.09
N PHE A 114 -4.70 -2.80 1.50
CA PHE A 114 -3.38 -2.20 1.31
C PHE A 114 -3.39 -1.21 0.16
N PHE A 115 -2.68 -0.10 0.35
CA PHE A 115 -2.29 0.78 -0.73
C PHE A 115 -0.95 0.30 -1.29
N MET A 116 -0.96 -0.30 -2.47
CA MET A 116 0.24 -0.92 -3.07
C MET A 116 1.16 0.15 -3.69
N ALA A 117 2.45 -0.15 -3.83
CA ALA A 117 3.43 0.81 -4.32
C ALA A 117 3.11 1.29 -5.75
N GLU A 118 2.66 0.37 -6.61
CA GLU A 118 2.24 0.63 -7.99
C GLU A 118 1.05 1.61 -8.05
N MET A 119 0.29 1.79 -6.97
CA MET A 119 -0.85 2.71 -6.94
C MET A 119 -0.41 4.18 -6.93
N TRP A 120 0.79 4.49 -6.43
CA TRP A 120 1.28 5.87 -6.29
C TRP A 120 1.40 6.64 -7.60
N GLN A 121 1.70 5.94 -8.70
CA GLN A 121 1.82 6.56 -10.04
C GLN A 121 0.48 7.05 -10.61
N PHE A 122 -0.64 6.63 -10.02
CA PHE A 122 -1.98 7.00 -10.45
C PHE A 122 -2.57 8.17 -9.65
N CYS A 123 -1.94 8.58 -8.55
CA CYS A 123 -2.43 9.67 -7.70
C CYS A 123 -2.60 10.98 -8.50
N GLY A 124 -3.69 11.69 -8.26
CA GLY A 124 -4.04 12.94 -8.95
C GLY A 124 -4.60 12.77 -10.37
N ARG A 125 -4.57 11.57 -10.96
CA ARG A 125 -5.08 11.32 -12.32
C ARG A 125 -6.58 10.98 -12.30
N LYS A 126 -7.21 11.16 -13.47
CA LYS A 126 -8.65 10.96 -13.68
C LYS A 126 -8.90 9.64 -14.40
N PHE A 127 -9.92 8.91 -13.96
CA PHE A 127 -10.31 7.62 -14.53
C PHE A 127 -11.82 7.43 -14.48
N ARG A 128 -12.30 6.48 -15.28
CA ARG A 128 -13.69 6.02 -15.23
C ARG A 128 -13.79 4.78 -14.35
N VAL A 129 -14.87 4.69 -13.58
CA VAL A 129 -15.18 3.50 -12.77
C VAL A 129 -15.55 2.36 -13.71
N TYR A 130 -14.78 1.28 -13.67
CA TYR A 130 -15.04 0.08 -14.45
C TYR A 130 -16.11 -0.81 -13.80
N LYS A 131 -15.90 -1.13 -12.52
CA LYS A 131 -16.73 -2.10 -11.81
C LYS A 131 -16.71 -1.89 -10.29
N ARG A 132 -17.85 -2.08 -9.64
CA ARG A 132 -17.94 -2.16 -8.18
C ARG A 132 -17.61 -3.57 -7.68
N VAL A 133 -16.77 -3.68 -6.64
CA VAL A 133 -16.34 -4.95 -6.07
C VAL A 133 -17.05 -5.19 -4.74
N ASN A 134 -17.90 -6.22 -4.69
CA ASN A 134 -18.65 -6.58 -3.48
C ASN A 134 -18.00 -7.74 -2.70
N ARG A 135 -17.33 -8.66 -3.40
CA ARG A 135 -16.65 -9.82 -2.82
C ARG A 135 -15.36 -10.11 -3.58
N VAL A 136 -14.33 -10.50 -2.85
CA VAL A 136 -13.02 -10.89 -3.40
C VAL A 136 -12.67 -12.26 -2.88
N LEU A 137 -12.25 -13.17 -3.76
CA LEU A 137 -11.72 -14.46 -3.38
C LEU A 137 -10.32 -14.27 -2.79
N SER A 138 -10.09 -14.71 -1.55
CA SER A 138 -8.74 -14.76 -1.01
C SER A 138 -8.01 -15.94 -1.61
N GLU A 139 -6.97 -15.69 -2.41
CA GLU A 139 -6.14 -16.76 -2.99
C GLU A 139 -5.45 -17.62 -1.93
N GLN A 140 -5.16 -17.05 -0.75
CA GLN A 140 -4.50 -17.78 0.34
C GLN A 140 -5.42 -18.78 1.01
N THR A 141 -6.70 -18.43 1.17
CA THR A 141 -7.64 -19.26 1.95
C THR A 141 -8.73 -19.91 1.09
N GLY A 142 -8.86 -19.55 -0.19
CA GLY A 142 -9.96 -19.99 -1.06
C GLY A 142 -11.34 -19.48 -0.64
N VAL A 143 -11.41 -18.47 0.24
CA VAL A 143 -12.69 -17.98 0.80
C VAL A 143 -13.00 -16.58 0.29
N PHE A 144 -14.25 -16.36 -0.10
CA PHE A 144 -14.75 -15.04 -0.44
C PHE A 144 -14.85 -14.12 0.77
N ARG A 145 -14.22 -12.96 0.69
CA ARG A 145 -14.31 -11.88 1.68
C ARG A 145 -15.16 -10.74 1.12
N LYS A 146 -15.95 -10.09 1.98
CA LYS A 146 -16.72 -8.90 1.61
C LYS A 146 -15.77 -7.73 1.39
N ALA A 147 -15.87 -7.10 0.23
CA ALA A 147 -15.21 -5.83 -0.07
C ALA A 147 -16.22 -4.70 0.14
N ARG A 148 -15.87 -3.71 0.96
CA ARG A 148 -16.72 -2.55 1.25
C ARG A 148 -16.13 -1.32 0.56
N ASN A 149 -16.98 -0.61 -0.19
CA ASN A 149 -16.62 0.64 -0.87
C ASN A 149 -15.34 0.48 -1.70
N VAL A 150 -15.28 -0.59 -2.49
CA VAL A 150 -14.15 -0.89 -3.39
C VAL A 150 -14.65 -0.87 -4.82
N VAL A 151 -13.89 -0.21 -5.69
CA VAL A 151 -14.12 -0.16 -7.12
C VAL A 151 -12.84 -0.51 -7.89
N LEU A 152 -13.03 -0.88 -9.16
CA LEU A 152 -11.99 -1.00 -10.18
C LEU A 152 -12.09 0.19 -11.13
N LEU A 153 -10.96 0.67 -11.61
CA LEU A 153 -10.87 1.77 -12.56
C LEU A 153 -10.40 1.25 -13.93
N GLU A 154 -10.89 1.87 -14.99
CA GLU A 154 -10.57 1.45 -16.36
C GLU A 154 -9.11 1.69 -16.72
N GLY A 155 -8.43 0.65 -17.21
CA GLY A 155 -7.02 0.72 -17.60
C GLY A 155 -6.03 0.89 -16.44
N VAL A 156 -6.50 0.83 -15.18
CA VAL A 156 -5.66 0.99 -13.99
C VAL A 156 -5.29 -0.38 -13.43
N LEU A 157 -4.20 -0.92 -13.95
CA LEU A 157 -3.68 -2.25 -13.65
C LEU A 157 -2.32 -2.16 -12.94
N CYS A 158 -1.98 -3.22 -12.23
CA CYS A 158 -0.64 -3.42 -11.67
C CYS A 158 0.36 -3.68 -12.80
N ASP A 159 1.51 -3.02 -12.74
CA ASP A 159 2.62 -3.19 -13.69
C ASP A 159 3.60 -4.32 -13.30
N GLY A 160 3.38 -4.94 -12.13
CA GLY A 160 4.17 -6.08 -11.65
C GLY A 160 5.56 -5.72 -11.12
N SER A 161 5.97 -4.45 -11.16
CA SER A 161 7.31 -4.01 -10.74
C SER A 161 7.60 -4.29 -9.26
N GLY A 162 6.60 -4.17 -8.39
CA GLY A 162 6.67 -4.55 -6.97
C GLY A 162 6.58 -6.06 -6.71
N HIS A 163 6.42 -6.86 -7.76
CA HIS A 163 6.12 -8.29 -7.72
C HIS A 163 7.07 -9.15 -8.57
N GLY A 164 8.32 -8.70 -8.75
CA GLY A 164 9.32 -9.45 -9.52
C GLY A 164 9.10 -9.40 -11.02
N ASN A 165 8.59 -8.26 -11.53
CA ASN A 165 8.21 -8.04 -12.92
C ASN A 165 7.16 -9.04 -13.40
N CYS A 166 6.07 -9.14 -12.63
CA CYS A 166 4.97 -10.05 -12.92
C CYS A 166 4.08 -9.54 -14.07
N ASP A 167 3.88 -10.35 -15.11
CA ASP A 167 3.09 -9.99 -16.30
C ASP A 167 1.57 -10.24 -16.15
N ALA A 168 1.08 -10.51 -14.93
CA ALA A 168 -0.33 -10.86 -14.73
C ALA A 168 -1.32 -9.69 -14.93
N SER A 169 -0.82 -8.45 -14.92
CA SER A 169 -1.62 -7.21 -15.11
C SER A 169 -2.91 -7.16 -14.28
N CYS A 170 -2.81 -7.53 -13.00
CA CYS A 170 -3.96 -7.59 -12.09
C CYS A 170 -4.63 -6.22 -11.91
N PHE A 171 -5.95 -6.20 -11.75
CA PHE A 171 -6.67 -4.98 -11.38
C PHE A 171 -6.25 -4.47 -10.00
N LEU A 172 -6.08 -3.15 -9.87
CA LEU A 172 -5.86 -2.48 -8.60
C LEU A 172 -7.20 -2.20 -7.91
N PHE A 173 -7.32 -2.57 -6.63
CA PHE A 173 -8.51 -2.29 -5.83
C PHE A 173 -8.44 -0.89 -5.22
N TRP A 174 -9.44 -0.06 -5.52
CA TRP A 174 -9.50 1.32 -5.02
C TRP A 174 -10.61 1.46 -3.99
N LYS A 175 -10.29 1.93 -2.78
CA LYS A 175 -11.30 2.40 -1.83
C LYS A 175 -11.90 3.69 -2.33
N GLU A 176 -13.22 3.81 -2.23
CA GLU A 176 -13.94 5.06 -2.57
C GLU A 176 -13.41 6.26 -1.75
N ALA A 177 -12.91 6.03 -0.53
CA ALA A 177 -12.28 7.05 0.31
C ALA A 177 -10.99 7.66 -0.28
N TRP A 178 -10.38 7.02 -1.28
CA TRP A 178 -9.20 7.52 -2.00
C TRP A 178 -9.57 8.24 -3.30
N LEU A 179 -10.86 8.37 -3.58
CA LEU A 179 -11.36 8.92 -4.83
C LEU A 179 -12.19 10.18 -4.54
N ARG A 180 -12.32 11.01 -5.56
CA ARG A 180 -13.27 12.12 -5.63
C ARG A 180 -14.09 11.98 -6.89
N ARG A 181 -15.42 12.03 -6.77
CA ARG A 181 -16.31 12.10 -7.93
C ARG A 181 -16.05 13.41 -8.66
N ILE A 182 -15.93 13.33 -9.98
CA ILE A 182 -15.78 14.49 -10.85
C ILE A 182 -16.82 14.43 -11.96
N GLU A 183 -17.10 15.59 -12.55
CA GLU A 183 -17.90 15.67 -13.77
C GLU A 183 -17.08 15.18 -14.98
N PRO A 184 -17.74 14.63 -16.02
CA PRO A 184 -17.10 14.17 -17.25
C PRO A 184 -16.24 15.23 -17.95
#